data_AF-A0A383E167-F1
#
_entry.id   AF-A0A383E167-F1
#
_cell.length_a   1.000
_cell.length_b   1.000
_cell.length_c   1.000
_cell.angle_alpha   90.00
_cell.angle_beta   90.00
_cell.angle_gamma   90.00
#
_symmetry.space_group_name_H-M   'P 1'
#
loop_
_entity.id
_entity.type
_entity.pdbx_description
1 polymer ?
#
loop_
_entity_poly.entity_id
_entity_poly.type
_entity_poly.pdbx_seq_one_letter_code
_entity_poly.pdbx_strand_id
1 'polypeptide(L)'
;MLSLSTVQPLPLIIKSLYDKNYGIINDLIEVQPDSNTPKLFYYYSQTCNAKELGLYENFRSNGGAAINRYDALAKAIGEGVERYCSSIFHHNNFHLSGYNNADFNCVNPDDFALYSDDQYANPGPNFVYQKFTDNTIIFWTSAFELSSFKKKYVPAAMVYCPYYYHPEKGDSPIVQPISTGLACHGTFYKACISGICEVFE
;
A
#
# COMPACT_ATOMS: atom_id res chain seq x y z
N MET A 1 7.45 6.82 -24.28
CA MET A 1 8.32 7.87 -23.70
C MET A 1 7.39 8.81 -22.94
N LEU A 2 7.20 8.57 -21.64
CA LEU A 2 6.32 9.41 -20.81
C LEU A 2 7.01 10.75 -20.61
N SER A 3 6.37 11.80 -21.11
CA SER A 3 6.80 13.20 -20.94
C SER A 3 7.08 13.47 -19.46
N LEU A 4 8.25 14.04 -19.15
CA LEU A 4 8.58 14.62 -17.85
C LEU A 4 7.70 15.86 -17.64
N SER A 5 6.39 15.66 -17.49
CA SER A 5 5.46 16.72 -17.15
C SER A 5 5.77 17.17 -15.72
N THR A 6 6.18 18.43 -15.62
CA THR A 6 6.44 19.22 -14.41
C THR A 6 5.66 18.74 -13.19
N VAL A 7 6.38 18.33 -12.13
CA VAL A 7 5.79 18.12 -10.80
C VAL A 7 5.07 19.40 -10.41
N GLN A 8 3.76 19.33 -10.18
CA GLN A 8 3.01 20.49 -9.72
C GLN A 8 3.46 20.86 -8.30
N PRO A 9 3.56 22.16 -7.97
CA PRO A 9 3.86 22.60 -6.62
C PRO A 9 2.75 22.14 -5.67
N LEU A 10 3.12 21.77 -4.44
CA LEU A 10 2.20 21.20 -3.44
C LEU A 10 0.90 22.02 -3.25
N PRO A 11 0.89 23.36 -3.25
CA PRO A 11 -0.35 24.14 -3.15
C PRO A 11 -1.36 23.87 -4.27
N LEU A 12 -0.92 23.54 -5.48
CA LEU A 12 -1.82 23.18 -6.59
C LEU A 12 -2.36 21.77 -6.41
N ILE A 13 -1.50 20.83 -5.99
CA ILE A 13 -1.89 19.44 -5.70
C ILE A 13 -2.92 19.40 -4.56
N ILE A 14 -2.71 20.18 -3.50
CA ILE A 14 -3.65 20.28 -2.38
C ILE A 14 -5.03 20.72 -2.88
N LYS A 15 -5.12 21.72 -3.75
CA LYS A 15 -6.41 22.17 -4.30
C LYS A 15 -7.18 21.09 -5.05
N SER A 16 -6.48 20.13 -5.65
CA SER A 16 -7.11 19.00 -6.35
C SER A 16 -7.43 17.80 -5.45
N LEU A 17 -6.76 17.64 -4.32
CA LEU A 17 -6.90 16.48 -3.44
C LEU A 17 -7.72 16.76 -2.18
N TYR A 18 -7.68 17.99 -1.69
CA TYR A 18 -8.29 18.40 -0.44
C TYR A 18 -9.62 19.10 -0.69
N ASP A 19 -10.68 18.53 -0.14
CA ASP A 19 -11.96 19.19 0.07
C ASP A 19 -12.66 18.48 1.24
N LYS A 20 -13.22 19.26 2.17
CA LYS A 20 -13.83 18.73 3.39
C LYS A 20 -14.95 17.71 3.13
N ASN A 21 -15.64 17.82 2.00
CA ASN A 21 -16.79 16.98 1.67
C ASN A 21 -16.48 15.96 0.56
N TYR A 22 -15.64 16.32 -0.41
CA TYR A 22 -15.45 15.54 -1.64
C TYR A 22 -14.00 15.17 -1.96
N GLY A 23 -13.04 15.64 -1.15
CA GLY A 23 -11.63 15.40 -1.40
C GLY A 23 -11.24 13.94 -1.16
N ILE A 24 -10.15 13.51 -1.80
CA ILE A 24 -9.45 12.29 -1.38
C ILE A 24 -8.97 12.49 0.06
N ILE A 25 -8.45 13.68 0.37
CA ILE A 25 -8.18 14.14 1.73
C ILE A 25 -9.33 15.05 2.16
N ASN A 26 -10.00 14.72 3.26
CA ASN A 26 -11.14 15.48 3.78
C ASN A 26 -10.87 16.15 5.13
N ASP A 27 -9.76 15.81 5.79
CA ASP A 27 -9.27 16.54 6.95
C ASP A 27 -7.75 16.66 6.92
N LEU A 28 -7.24 17.78 7.44
CA LEU A 28 -5.83 18.10 7.44
C LEU A 28 -5.52 19.05 8.59
N ILE A 29 -4.80 18.55 9.58
CA ILE A 29 -4.62 19.22 10.88
C ILE A 29 -3.13 19.29 11.21
N GLU A 30 -2.61 20.49 11.48
CA GLU A 30 -1.30 20.65 12.13
C GLU A 30 -1.45 20.28 13.61
N VAL A 31 -0.77 19.22 14.04
CA VAL A 31 -0.81 18.74 15.42
C VAL A 31 0.14 19.60 16.26
N GLN A 32 -0.37 20.13 17.37
CA GLN A 32 0.46 20.84 18.33
C GLN A 32 1.20 19.82 19.20
N PRO A 33 2.55 19.75 19.14
CA PRO A 33 3.31 18.85 20.01
C PRO A 33 3.19 19.28 21.47
N ASP A 34 3.19 18.30 22.38
CA ASP A 34 3.33 18.55 23.81
C ASP A 34 4.80 18.80 24.19
N SER A 35 5.06 19.09 25.47
CA SER A 35 6.41 19.38 25.96
C SER A 35 7.39 18.20 25.85
N ASN A 36 6.89 16.99 25.65
CA ASN A 36 7.67 15.75 25.57
C ASN A 36 7.86 15.25 24.13
N THR A 37 7.22 15.88 23.15
CA THR A 37 7.34 15.48 21.74
C THR A 37 8.61 16.10 21.13
N PRO A 38 9.34 15.38 20.26
CA PRO A 38 10.44 15.98 19.51
C PRO A 38 10.02 17.27 18.81
N LYS A 39 10.96 18.23 18.69
CA LYS A 39 10.72 19.54 18.05
C LYS A 39 10.65 19.40 16.52
N LEU A 40 9.61 18.72 16.05
CA LEU A 40 9.24 18.54 14.66
C LEU A 40 7.86 19.15 14.43
N PHE A 41 7.53 19.38 13.17
CA PHE A 41 6.16 19.67 12.75
C PHE A 41 5.47 18.36 12.44
N TYR A 42 4.22 18.24 12.88
CA TYR A 42 3.39 17.07 12.71
C TYR A 42 2.10 17.49 12.01
N TYR A 43 1.72 16.77 10.97
CA TYR A 43 0.42 16.89 10.34
C TYR A 43 -0.30 15.56 10.37
N TYR A 44 -1.59 15.62 10.68
CA TYR A 44 -2.53 14.53 10.49
C TYR A 44 -3.31 14.77 9.20
N SER A 45 -3.50 13.74 8.40
CA SER A 45 -4.43 13.77 7.27
C SER A 45 -5.47 12.67 7.43
N GLN A 46 -6.71 12.99 7.07
CA GLN A 46 -7.78 12.02 6.94
C GLN A 46 -8.20 11.89 5.50
N THR A 47 -8.29 10.66 5.00
CA THR A 47 -8.88 10.41 3.67
C THR A 47 -10.38 10.21 3.76
N CYS A 48 -11.08 10.41 2.64
CA CYS A 48 -12.45 9.97 2.48
C CYS A 48 -12.57 8.44 2.66
N ASN A 49 -13.79 7.96 2.91
CA ASN A 49 -14.07 6.54 3.08
C ASN A 49 -14.33 5.89 1.71
N ALA A 50 -13.39 5.07 1.24
CA ALA A 50 -13.52 4.39 -0.04
C ALA A 50 -14.74 3.45 -0.11
N LYS A 51 -15.27 3.00 1.04
CA LYS A 51 -16.50 2.20 1.12
C LYS A 51 -17.73 2.91 0.54
N GLU A 52 -17.79 4.24 0.64
CA GLU A 52 -18.87 5.05 0.05
C GLU A 52 -18.86 5.01 -1.49
N LEU A 53 -17.74 4.57 -2.08
CA LEU A 53 -17.57 4.35 -3.52
C LEU A 53 -17.80 2.89 -3.94
N GLY A 54 -18.26 2.03 -3.01
CA GLY A 54 -18.45 0.60 -3.25
C GLY A 54 -17.17 -0.22 -3.21
N LEU A 55 -16.08 0.33 -2.65
CA LEU A 55 -14.80 -0.35 -2.44
C LEU A 55 -14.69 -0.88 -1.00
N TYR A 56 -13.55 -1.47 -0.66
CA TYR A 56 -13.24 -1.80 0.73
C TYR A 56 -12.96 -0.54 1.55
N GLU A 57 -13.21 -0.61 2.85
CA GLU A 57 -12.81 0.45 3.77
C GLU A 57 -11.28 0.56 3.80
N ASN A 58 -10.78 1.77 3.63
CA ASN A 58 -9.34 2.05 3.58
C ASN A 58 -8.81 2.48 4.95
N PHE A 59 -7.48 2.45 5.14
CA PHE A 59 -6.87 3.10 6.28
C PHE A 59 -6.92 4.61 6.07
N ARG A 60 -7.68 5.30 6.94
CA ARG A 60 -8.03 6.71 6.71
C ARG A 60 -7.20 7.70 7.50
N SER A 61 -6.58 7.26 8.60
CA SER A 61 -5.81 8.11 9.52
C SER A 61 -4.33 8.01 9.18
N ASN A 62 -3.73 9.11 8.73
CA ASN A 62 -2.35 9.13 8.26
C ASN A 62 -1.58 10.30 8.88
N GLY A 63 -0.25 10.22 8.84
CA GLY A 63 0.63 11.18 9.49
C GLY A 63 1.75 11.72 8.61
N GLY A 64 2.34 12.81 9.04
CA GLY A 64 3.57 13.32 8.44
C GLY A 64 4.35 14.14 9.44
N ALA A 65 5.64 13.81 9.60
CA ALA A 65 6.54 14.53 10.50
C ALA A 65 7.81 15.00 9.76
N ALA A 66 8.22 16.24 10.01
CA ALA A 66 9.45 16.80 9.45
C ALA A 66 9.96 18.00 10.26
N ILE A 67 11.19 18.42 9.98
CA ILE A 67 11.82 19.59 10.60
C ILE A 67 11.23 20.94 10.14
N ASN A 68 10.41 20.94 9.09
CA ASN A 68 9.68 22.11 8.61
C ASN A 68 8.23 21.75 8.26
N ARG A 69 7.32 22.72 8.35
CA ARG A 69 5.88 22.54 8.10
C ARG A 69 5.56 22.01 6.71
N TYR A 70 6.27 22.51 5.69
CA TYR A 70 5.98 22.18 4.30
C TYR A 70 6.20 20.68 4.04
N ASP A 71 7.33 20.13 4.51
CA ASP A 71 7.64 18.71 4.34
C ASP A 71 6.75 17.82 5.20
N ALA A 72 6.42 18.24 6.43
CA ALA A 72 5.50 17.49 7.29
C ALA A 72 4.11 17.40 6.66
N LEU A 73 3.62 18.52 6.11
CA LEU A 73 2.38 18.59 5.37
C LEU A 73 2.41 17.71 4.10
N ALA A 74 3.49 17.80 3.32
CA ALA A 74 3.66 17.00 2.11
C ALA A 74 3.64 15.50 2.42
N LYS A 75 4.32 15.08 3.50
CA LYS A 75 4.32 13.68 3.97
C LYS A 75 2.93 13.22 4.37
N ALA A 76 2.20 14.01 5.17
CA ALA A 76 0.85 13.65 5.60
C ALA A 76 -0.12 13.48 4.42
N ILE A 77 -0.03 14.36 3.41
CA ILE A 77 -0.84 14.22 2.19
C ILE A 77 -0.39 13.02 1.37
N GLY A 78 0.92 12.84 1.20
CA GLY A 78 1.50 11.72 0.46
C GLY A 78 1.07 10.37 1.02
N GLU A 79 1.21 10.19 2.34
CA GLU A 79 0.77 8.98 3.03
C GLU A 79 -0.73 8.76 2.86
N GLY A 80 -1.56 9.80 3.00
CA GLY A 80 -3.01 9.67 2.77
C GLY A 80 -3.38 9.25 1.35
N VAL A 81 -2.74 9.84 0.33
CA VAL A 81 -2.95 9.44 -1.07
C VAL A 81 -2.49 8.01 -1.32
N GLU A 82 -1.33 7.64 -0.79
CA GLU A 82 -0.78 6.29 -0.87
C GLU A 82 -1.77 5.25 -0.31
N ARG A 83 -2.25 5.46 0.93
CA ARG A 83 -3.22 4.55 1.59
C ARG A 83 -4.56 4.49 0.88
N TYR A 84 -5.01 5.61 0.34
CA TYR A 84 -6.22 5.65 -0.46
C TYR A 84 -6.03 4.84 -1.75
N CYS A 85 -4.94 5.06 -2.49
CA CYS A 85 -4.66 4.34 -3.73
C CYS A 85 -4.45 2.84 -3.51
N SER A 86 -3.78 2.42 -2.43
CA SER A 86 -3.55 1.00 -2.12
C SER A 86 -4.82 0.24 -1.76
N SER A 87 -5.93 0.94 -1.46
CA SER A 87 -7.24 0.33 -1.19
C SER A 87 -8.15 0.21 -2.41
N ILE A 88 -7.77 0.78 -3.57
CA ILE A 88 -8.61 0.78 -4.76
C ILE A 88 -8.34 -0.47 -5.59
N PHE A 89 -9.19 -1.48 -5.43
CA PHE A 89 -9.16 -2.69 -6.24
C PHE A 89 -10.50 -3.42 -6.25
N HIS A 90 -10.64 -4.34 -7.21
CA HIS A 90 -11.76 -5.26 -7.30
C HIS A 90 -11.22 -6.68 -7.49
N HIS A 91 -11.62 -7.64 -6.65
CA HIS A 91 -11.13 -9.02 -6.75
C HIS A 91 -11.45 -9.69 -8.10
N ASN A 92 -12.50 -9.24 -8.79
CA ASN A 92 -12.83 -9.75 -10.13
C ASN A 92 -11.78 -9.40 -11.19
N ASN A 93 -10.84 -8.47 -10.88
CA ASN A 93 -9.72 -8.14 -11.75
C ASN A 93 -8.48 -9.00 -11.48
N PHE A 94 -8.51 -9.87 -10.47
CA PHE A 94 -7.39 -10.75 -10.11
C PHE A 94 -7.53 -12.12 -10.75
N HIS A 95 -6.40 -12.79 -10.93
CA HIS A 95 -6.39 -14.21 -11.29
C HIS A 95 -6.32 -15.04 -10.01
N LEU A 96 -7.15 -16.07 -9.89
CA LEU A 96 -7.10 -17.01 -8.78
C LEU A 96 -6.41 -18.29 -9.26
N SER A 97 -5.23 -18.60 -8.72
CA SER A 97 -4.49 -19.81 -9.09
C SER A 97 -3.43 -20.18 -8.05
N GLY A 98 -2.95 -21.42 -8.10
CA GLY A 98 -1.69 -21.82 -7.48
C GLY A 98 -0.52 -21.59 -8.44
N TYR A 99 0.68 -21.36 -7.91
CA TYR A 99 1.87 -21.08 -8.72
C TYR A 99 2.13 -22.14 -9.82
N ASN A 100 2.00 -23.44 -9.49
CA ASN A 100 2.24 -24.54 -10.43
C ASN A 100 1.23 -24.60 -11.59
N ASN A 101 0.02 -24.07 -11.39
CA ASN A 101 -1.08 -24.13 -12.36
C ASN A 101 -1.32 -22.79 -13.06
N ALA A 102 -0.52 -21.76 -12.76
CA ALA A 102 -0.66 -20.45 -13.37
C ALA A 102 -0.29 -20.51 -14.86
N ASP A 103 -1.17 -20.02 -15.73
CA ASP A 103 -0.93 -19.83 -17.17
C ASP A 103 -0.29 -18.47 -17.49
N PHE A 104 0.17 -17.76 -16.45
CA PHE A 104 0.79 -16.44 -16.50
C PHE A 104 2.12 -16.43 -15.75
N ASN A 105 3.03 -15.54 -16.18
CA ASN A 105 4.33 -15.36 -15.56
C ASN A 105 4.20 -14.70 -14.18
N CYS A 106 4.32 -15.48 -13.12
CA CYS A 106 4.22 -15.03 -11.73
C CYS A 106 5.52 -15.24 -10.96
N VAL A 107 5.71 -14.46 -9.90
CA VAL A 107 6.80 -14.63 -8.93
C VAL A 107 6.44 -15.76 -7.97
N ASN A 108 7.40 -16.61 -7.60
CA ASN A 108 7.15 -17.63 -6.58
C ASN A 108 7.03 -16.94 -5.21
N PRO A 109 5.91 -17.09 -4.48
CA PRO A 109 5.74 -16.50 -3.15
C PRO A 109 6.80 -16.94 -2.11
N ASP A 110 7.45 -18.09 -2.31
CA ASP A 110 8.58 -18.53 -1.48
C ASP A 110 9.86 -17.68 -1.71
N ASP A 111 9.92 -16.86 -2.75
CA ASP A 111 11.01 -15.88 -2.94
C ASP A 111 10.91 -14.71 -1.95
N PHE A 112 9.78 -14.55 -1.26
CA PHE A 112 9.58 -13.54 -0.22
C PHE A 112 9.81 -14.12 1.18
N ALA A 113 10.22 -13.26 2.12
CA ALA A 113 10.31 -13.63 3.52
C ALA A 113 8.90 -13.76 4.13
N LEU A 114 8.34 -14.98 4.10
CA LEU A 114 7.10 -15.34 4.80
C LEU A 114 7.39 -15.60 6.30
N TYR A 115 6.81 -16.66 6.87
CA TYR A 115 6.98 -17.00 8.28
C TYR A 115 7.94 -18.19 8.45
N SER A 116 8.59 -18.27 9.62
CA SER A 116 9.47 -19.39 9.96
C SER A 116 8.68 -20.68 10.22
N ASP A 117 9.36 -21.82 10.09
CA ASP A 117 8.78 -23.12 10.43
C ASP A 117 8.28 -23.18 11.88
N ASP A 118 8.97 -22.52 12.81
CA ASP A 118 8.58 -22.44 14.22
C ASP A 118 7.28 -21.64 14.41
N GLN A 119 7.08 -20.57 13.64
CA GLN A 119 5.83 -19.78 13.67
C GLN A 119 4.65 -20.59 13.17
N TYR A 120 4.85 -21.42 12.13
CA TYR A 120 3.82 -22.34 11.64
C TYR A 120 3.55 -23.49 12.60
N ALA A 121 4.58 -24.04 13.25
CA ALA A 121 4.46 -25.16 14.18
C ALA A 121 3.84 -24.74 15.53
N ASN A 122 4.10 -23.51 15.98
CA ASN A 122 3.64 -22.97 17.26
C ASN A 122 2.87 -21.65 17.06
N PRO A 123 1.70 -21.69 16.40
CA PRO A 123 0.96 -20.48 16.09
C PRO A 123 0.43 -19.82 17.37
N GLY A 124 0.73 -18.53 17.53
CA GLY A 124 0.10 -17.70 18.56
C GLY A 124 -1.39 -17.49 18.27
N PRO A 125 -2.17 -16.94 19.23
CA PRO A 125 -3.63 -16.82 19.12
C PRO A 125 -4.11 -15.98 17.93
N ASN A 126 -3.25 -15.11 17.37
CA ASN A 126 -3.57 -14.24 16.23
C ASN A 126 -2.83 -14.65 14.94
N PHE A 127 -2.14 -15.79 14.94
CA PHE A 127 -1.46 -16.29 13.74
C PHE A 127 -2.45 -17.06 12.88
N VAL A 128 -2.87 -16.45 11.78
CA VAL A 128 -3.93 -16.98 10.88
C VAL A 128 -3.41 -17.38 9.50
N TYR A 129 -2.08 -17.37 9.32
CA TYR A 129 -1.46 -17.60 8.03
C TYR A 129 -1.09 -19.07 7.84
N GLN A 130 -1.18 -19.56 6.62
CA GLN A 130 -0.74 -20.90 6.24
C GLN A 130 0.57 -20.86 5.47
N LYS A 131 1.31 -21.95 5.53
CA LYS A 131 2.53 -22.12 4.75
C LYS A 131 2.19 -22.15 3.26
N PHE A 132 2.91 -21.35 2.47
CA PHE A 132 2.78 -21.40 1.03
C PHE A 132 3.36 -22.71 0.48
N THR A 133 2.76 -23.19 -0.61
CA THR A 133 3.25 -24.27 -1.45
C THR A 133 2.90 -23.92 -2.89
N ASP A 134 3.54 -24.51 -3.89
CA ASP A 134 3.24 -24.22 -5.29
C ASP A 134 1.77 -24.52 -5.70
N ASN A 135 1.02 -25.27 -4.89
CA ASN A 135 -0.41 -25.56 -5.09
C ASN A 135 -1.35 -24.67 -4.26
N THR A 136 -0.82 -23.80 -3.39
CA THR A 136 -1.61 -22.90 -2.56
C THR A 136 -2.31 -21.87 -3.46
N ILE A 137 -3.64 -21.87 -3.41
CA ILE A 137 -4.47 -20.99 -4.24
C ILE A 137 -4.51 -19.58 -3.62
N ILE A 138 -4.10 -18.57 -4.40
CA ILE A 138 -4.12 -17.16 -4.01
C ILE A 138 -4.58 -16.28 -5.16
N PHE A 139 -4.99 -15.05 -4.85
CA PHE A 139 -5.20 -14.02 -5.87
C PHE A 139 -3.88 -13.39 -6.34
N TRP A 140 -3.79 -13.21 -7.65
CA TRP A 140 -2.66 -12.61 -8.36
C TRP A 140 -3.08 -11.32 -9.04
N THR A 141 -2.27 -10.27 -8.87
CA THR A 141 -2.41 -9.00 -9.59
C THR A 141 -1.18 -8.73 -10.43
N SER A 142 -1.33 -7.88 -11.45
CA SER A 142 -0.22 -7.53 -12.33
C SER A 142 0.71 -6.48 -11.73
N ALA A 143 2.01 -6.66 -11.93
CA ALA A 143 3.06 -5.71 -11.63
C ALA A 143 4.06 -5.63 -12.78
N PHE A 144 5.03 -4.72 -12.68
CA PHE A 144 6.16 -4.62 -13.61
C PHE A 144 7.45 -5.01 -12.91
N GLU A 145 8.22 -5.89 -13.55
CA GLU A 145 9.60 -6.14 -13.13
C GLU A 145 10.46 -4.92 -13.46
N LEU A 146 11.08 -4.30 -12.47
CA LEU A 146 11.81 -3.03 -12.66
C LEU A 146 13.01 -3.14 -13.61
N SER A 147 13.71 -4.28 -13.64
CA SER A 147 14.90 -4.46 -14.48
C SER A 147 14.57 -4.57 -15.97
N SER A 148 13.40 -5.11 -16.32
CA SER A 148 13.00 -5.38 -17.70
C SER A 148 11.75 -4.63 -18.17
N PHE A 149 11.02 -4.00 -17.25
CA PHE A 149 9.67 -3.45 -17.44
C PHE A 149 8.67 -4.43 -18.05
N LYS A 150 8.90 -5.73 -17.93
CA LYS A 150 7.95 -6.75 -18.36
C LYS A 150 6.88 -6.93 -17.30
N LYS A 151 5.65 -7.16 -17.76
CA LYS A 151 4.54 -7.54 -16.89
C LYS A 151 4.84 -8.88 -16.24
N LYS A 152 4.70 -8.93 -14.91
CA LYS A 152 4.68 -10.14 -14.09
C LYS A 152 3.45 -10.11 -13.19
N TYR A 153 3.14 -11.23 -12.57
CA TYR A 153 2.09 -11.33 -11.56
C TYR A 153 2.69 -11.60 -10.18
N VAL A 154 2.12 -10.95 -9.18
CA VAL A 154 2.53 -11.04 -7.77
C VAL A 154 1.29 -11.28 -6.90
N PRO A 155 1.45 -11.84 -5.69
CA PRO A 155 0.33 -11.99 -4.77
C PRO A 155 -0.39 -10.66 -4.51
N ALA A 156 -1.71 -10.61 -4.71
CA ALA A 156 -2.49 -9.38 -4.52
C ALA A 156 -2.43 -8.88 -3.06
N ALA A 157 -2.33 -9.80 -2.10
CA ALA A 157 -2.16 -9.51 -0.69
C ALA A 157 -0.85 -8.76 -0.34
N MET A 158 0.13 -8.74 -1.25
CA MET A 158 1.40 -8.01 -1.11
C MET A 158 1.42 -6.67 -1.85
N VAL A 159 0.31 -6.28 -2.49
CA VAL A 159 0.19 -5.02 -3.27
C VAL A 159 -0.84 -4.08 -2.66
N TYR A 160 -1.97 -4.62 -2.22
CA TYR A 160 -3.08 -3.82 -1.72
C TYR A 160 -3.09 -3.77 -0.19
N CYS A 161 -3.44 -2.61 0.35
CA CYS A 161 -3.46 -2.36 1.78
C CYS A 161 -4.59 -1.36 2.12
N PRO A 162 -5.65 -1.77 2.86
CA PRO A 162 -5.88 -3.11 3.36
C PRO A 162 -6.21 -4.10 2.22
N TYR A 163 -5.86 -5.37 2.44
CA TYR A 163 -6.32 -6.49 1.64
C TYR A 163 -7.12 -7.44 2.53
N TYR A 164 -8.25 -7.90 2.02
CA TYR A 164 -9.11 -8.85 2.71
C TYR A 164 -9.10 -10.17 1.94
N TYR A 165 -8.70 -11.24 2.64
CA TYR A 165 -8.74 -12.59 2.10
C TYR A 165 -10.19 -13.03 1.88
N HIS A 166 -10.40 -13.83 0.84
CA HIS A 166 -11.70 -14.45 0.50
C HIS A 166 -11.61 -15.99 0.50
N PRO A 167 -11.54 -16.64 1.69
CA PRO A 167 -11.44 -18.10 1.77
C PRO A 167 -12.61 -18.82 1.09
N GLU A 168 -13.79 -18.20 1.04
CA GLU A 168 -14.96 -18.73 0.34
C GLU A 168 -14.77 -18.83 -1.18
N LYS A 169 -13.82 -18.05 -1.73
CA LYS A 169 -13.38 -18.13 -3.12
C LYS A 169 -12.14 -19.00 -3.29
N GLY A 170 -11.57 -19.53 -2.20
CA GLY A 170 -10.33 -20.31 -2.21
C GLY A 170 -9.05 -19.48 -2.04
N ASP A 171 -9.15 -18.18 -1.74
CA ASP A 171 -7.98 -17.33 -1.50
C ASP A 171 -7.35 -17.61 -0.13
N SER A 172 -6.11 -18.10 -0.16
CA SER A 172 -5.42 -18.58 1.03
C SER A 172 -4.62 -17.48 1.74
N PRO A 173 -4.72 -17.35 3.07
CA PRO A 173 -3.95 -16.37 3.83
C PRO A 173 -2.49 -16.79 3.98
N ILE A 174 -1.60 -16.30 3.11
CA ILE A 174 -0.16 -16.64 3.15
C ILE A 174 0.72 -15.57 3.80
N VAL A 175 0.22 -14.33 3.89
CA VAL A 175 1.00 -13.19 4.38
C VAL A 175 0.09 -12.13 5.01
N GLN A 176 0.62 -11.37 5.96
CA GLN A 176 -0.04 -10.17 6.46
C GLN A 176 0.02 -9.07 5.40
N PRO A 177 -1.13 -8.49 4.96
CA PRO A 177 -1.11 -7.29 4.14
C PRO A 177 -0.56 -6.12 4.95
N ILE A 178 0.60 -5.63 4.54
CA ILE A 178 1.32 -4.51 5.14
C ILE A 178 1.66 -3.47 4.07
N SER A 179 2.10 -2.29 4.50
CA SER A 179 2.39 -1.18 3.59
C SER A 179 3.84 -1.03 3.16
N THR A 180 4.73 -1.88 3.65
CA THR A 180 6.15 -1.77 3.33
C THR A 180 6.38 -1.71 1.82
N GLY A 181 7.01 -0.63 1.37
CA GLY A 181 7.30 -0.38 -0.05
C GLY A 181 6.20 0.37 -0.80
N LEU A 182 5.07 0.69 -0.15
CA LEU A 182 4.11 1.65 -0.69
C LEU A 182 4.70 3.06 -0.60
N ALA A 183 4.54 3.83 -1.68
CA ALA A 183 5.07 5.18 -1.71
C ALA A 183 4.25 6.08 -2.63
N CYS A 184 4.04 7.33 -2.20
CA CYS A 184 3.50 8.39 -3.04
C CYS A 184 4.55 9.47 -3.33
N HIS A 185 4.65 9.87 -4.60
CA HIS A 185 5.45 11.02 -5.01
C HIS A 185 4.86 11.64 -6.28
N GLY A 186 5.21 12.90 -6.57
CA GLY A 186 4.81 13.59 -7.81
C GLY A 186 5.31 12.98 -9.13
N THR A 187 6.08 11.89 -9.11
CA THR A 187 6.48 11.12 -10.29
C THR A 187 6.62 9.65 -9.93
N PHE A 188 6.34 8.75 -10.88
CA PHE A 188 6.56 7.29 -10.72
C PHE A 188 7.98 6.95 -10.22
N TYR A 189 9.04 7.48 -10.86
CA TYR A 189 10.41 7.15 -10.49
C TYR A 189 10.77 7.48 -9.04
N LYS A 190 10.36 8.65 -8.54
CA LYS A 190 10.60 9.04 -7.16
C LYS A 190 9.79 8.20 -6.17
N ALA A 191 8.55 7.84 -6.52
CA ALA A 191 7.75 6.92 -5.71
C ALA A 191 8.43 5.54 -5.65
N CYS A 192 8.91 5.00 -6.77
CA CYS A 192 9.66 3.73 -6.77
C CYS A 192 10.92 3.79 -5.91
N ILE A 193 11.70 4.87 -5.97
CA ILE A 193 12.90 5.03 -5.14
C ILE A 193 12.51 5.04 -3.66
N SER A 194 11.49 5.82 -3.28
CA SER A 194 11.01 5.86 -1.90
C SER A 194 10.53 4.49 -1.40
N GLY A 195 9.74 3.77 -2.19
CA GLY A 195 9.28 2.43 -1.81
C GLY A 195 10.42 1.43 -1.68
N ILE A 196 11.40 1.46 -2.59
CA ILE A 196 12.60 0.61 -2.47
C ILE A 196 13.40 0.95 -1.21
N CYS A 197 13.57 2.23 -0.88
CA CYS A 197 14.26 2.66 0.33
C CYS A 197 13.55 2.18 1.60
N GLU A 198 12.21 2.24 1.64
CA GLU A 198 11.43 1.73 2.77
C GLU A 198 11.56 0.20 2.94
N VAL A 199 11.67 -0.55 1.84
CA VAL A 199 11.93 -2.01 1.92
C VAL A 199 13.27 -2.33 2.57
N PHE A 200 14.25 -1.41 2.51
CA PHE A 200 15.56 -1.56 3.15
C PHE A 200 15.62 -1.04 4.59
N GLU A 201 14.63 -0.28 5.05
CA GLU A 201 14.57 0.32 6.39
C GLU A 201 14.32 -0.72 7.48
#